data_AF-A0A382Y1I8-F1
#
_entry.id   AF-A0A382Y1I8-F1
#
_cell.length_a   1.000
_cell.length_b   1.000
_cell.length_c   1.000
_cell.angle_alpha   90.00
_cell.angle_beta   90.00
_cell.angle_gamma   90.00
#
_symmetry.space_group_name_H-M   'P 1'
#
loop_
_entity.id
_entity.type
_entity.pdbx_description
1 polymer ?
#
loop_
_entity_poly.entity_id
_entity_poly.type
_entity_poly.pdbx_seq_one_letter_code
_entity_poly.pdbx_strand_id
1 'polypeptide(L)'
;MKLHYNRPHLAKKILGFDLVLVFLHFARRTIRPHLAKRRLKPQSTENVLGKSLVIAEKPSVATDIARVLKAPRDKSKDFFENDDYVISSAVGHLLTIIVPPEQEIKRGKWTFDKLPHIPTHFDLEPIAKSEARLRVLLRLIKRDDIDCLVNACDAGREGELIFRYIIQYAIAKHPKKTAGKSVSRLWLQSMTPDAIRTGFANLRSDDDMKPLANAASCRSEADWLVGINGTRAMTAFNS
;
A
#
# COMPACT_ATOMS: atom_id res chain seq x y z
N MET A 1 -3.30 -29.85 -40.45
CA MET A 1 -2.93 -28.80 -41.42
C MET A 1 -1.99 -27.82 -40.71
N LYS A 2 -0.68 -28.03 -40.81
CA LYS A 2 0.36 -27.26 -40.10
C LYS A 2 0.90 -26.18 -41.04
N LEU A 3 0.71 -24.91 -40.71
CA LEU A 3 1.25 -23.78 -41.48
C LEU A 3 2.69 -23.50 -41.04
N HIS A 4 3.62 -23.77 -41.96
CA HIS A 4 5.01 -23.34 -41.91
C HIS A 4 5.09 -21.85 -42.26
N TYR A 5 5.79 -21.06 -41.44
CA TYR A 5 6.15 -19.69 -41.79
C TYR A 5 7.66 -19.63 -42.06
N ASN A 6 8.01 -19.41 -43.32
CA ASN A 6 9.38 -19.41 -43.84
C ASN A 6 9.85 -17.95 -44.01
N ARG A 7 11.01 -17.60 -43.43
CA ARG A 7 11.70 -16.32 -43.64
C ARG A 7 12.58 -16.41 -44.89
N PRO A 8 12.73 -15.34 -45.69
CA PRO A 8 13.82 -15.25 -46.64
C PRO A 8 15.08 -14.63 -46.02
N HIS A 9 16.21 -15.29 -46.29
CA HIS A 9 17.57 -14.79 -46.17
C HIS A 9 17.83 -13.58 -47.08
N LEU A 10 18.58 -12.60 -46.58
CA LEU A 10 19.61 -11.95 -47.40
C LEU A 10 20.88 -11.80 -46.55
N ALA A 11 21.99 -12.27 -47.09
CA ALA A 11 23.28 -12.39 -46.45
C ALA A 11 24.27 -11.38 -47.02
N LYS A 12 25.37 -11.19 -46.26
CA LYS A 12 26.72 -10.70 -46.67
C LYS A 12 26.82 -9.17 -46.81
N LYS A 13 27.85 -8.46 -46.31
CA LYS A 13 29.25 -8.81 -45.98
C LYS A 13 29.95 -7.57 -45.34
N ILE A 14 30.90 -7.80 -44.41
CA ILE A 14 32.24 -7.14 -44.30
C ILE A 14 32.25 -5.64 -43.84
N LEU A 15 33.08 -5.12 -42.93
CA LEU A 15 34.48 -5.32 -42.53
C LEU A 15 34.66 -4.79 -41.08
N GLY A 16 35.52 -5.40 -40.27
CA GLY A 16 35.94 -4.87 -38.96
C GLY A 16 37.05 -3.83 -39.10
N PHE A 17 37.19 -2.95 -38.12
CA PHE A 17 38.42 -2.19 -37.86
C PHE A 17 38.48 -1.74 -36.40
N ASP A 18 39.50 -2.21 -35.71
CA ASP A 18 39.96 -1.79 -34.39
C ASP A 18 40.29 -0.29 -34.37
N LEU A 19 39.86 0.41 -33.31
CA LEU A 19 40.30 1.77 -33.02
C LEU A 19 40.71 1.91 -31.55
N VAL A 20 41.72 1.14 -31.16
CA VAL A 20 42.55 1.39 -29.98
C VAL A 20 43.88 1.91 -30.50
N LEU A 21 44.04 3.24 -30.65
CA LEU A 21 45.30 4.03 -30.67
C LEU A 21 45.11 5.39 -31.37
N VAL A 22 44.37 6.34 -30.79
CA VAL A 22 44.60 7.77 -31.07
C VAL A 22 44.17 8.59 -29.86
N PHE A 23 44.95 8.61 -28.77
CA PHE A 23 44.87 9.69 -27.76
C PHE A 23 46.07 9.64 -26.80
N LEU A 24 47.29 9.56 -27.34
CA LEU A 24 48.50 9.62 -26.52
C LEU A 24 49.61 10.45 -27.14
N HIS A 25 49.31 11.70 -27.53
CA HIS A 25 50.37 12.69 -27.74
C HIS A 25 49.85 14.13 -27.76
N PHE A 26 49.45 14.70 -26.61
CA PHE A 26 49.56 16.14 -26.45
C PHE A 26 49.59 16.56 -24.97
N ALA A 27 50.62 17.35 -24.65
CA ALA A 27 50.74 18.23 -23.49
C ALA A 27 50.86 17.60 -22.08
N ARG A 28 52.12 17.24 -21.77
CA ARG A 28 52.73 17.55 -20.46
C ARG A 28 52.50 19.04 -20.13
N ARG A 29 51.66 19.33 -19.14
CA ARG A 29 51.73 20.57 -18.36
C ARG A 29 51.63 20.25 -16.86
N THR A 30 52.60 20.78 -16.16
CA THR A 30 52.90 20.69 -14.74
C THR A 30 51.71 21.06 -13.86
N ILE A 31 51.23 20.12 -13.04
CA ILE A 31 50.35 20.39 -11.90
C ILE A 31 51.03 19.81 -10.66
N ARG A 32 51.42 20.68 -9.73
CA ARG A 32 51.92 20.31 -8.40
C ARG A 32 50.75 19.73 -7.57
N PRO A 33 50.85 18.55 -6.94
CA PRO A 33 49.83 18.12 -6.00
C PRO A 33 50.09 18.79 -4.64
N HIS A 34 49.25 19.76 -4.28
CA HIS A 34 49.12 20.20 -2.89
C HIS A 34 48.28 19.15 -2.15
N LEU A 35 48.96 18.24 -1.45
CA LEU A 35 48.36 17.23 -0.58
C LEU A 35 47.71 17.90 0.65
N ALA A 36 46.47 18.38 0.49
CA ALA A 36 45.62 18.67 1.62
C ALA A 36 45.06 17.34 2.17
N LYS A 37 45.54 16.92 3.34
CA LYS A 37 44.96 15.82 4.13
C LYS A 37 43.54 16.22 4.56
N ARG A 38 42.55 15.98 3.70
CA ARG A 38 41.15 16.06 4.08
C ARG A 38 40.86 14.84 4.96
N ARG A 39 40.80 15.05 6.28
CA ARG A 39 40.26 14.05 7.23
C ARG A 39 38.84 13.70 6.75
N LEU A 40 38.69 12.52 6.16
CA LEU A 40 37.38 11.91 5.97
C LEU A 40 36.82 11.68 7.38
N LYS A 41 35.78 12.43 7.75
CA LYS A 41 34.97 12.08 8.92
C LYS A 41 34.39 10.70 8.64
N PRO A 42 34.45 9.74 9.57
CA PRO A 42 33.72 8.50 9.42
C PRO A 42 32.24 8.87 9.31
N GLN A 43 31.64 8.65 8.14
CA GLN A 43 30.19 8.61 8.05
C GLN A 43 29.77 7.33 8.76
N SER A 44 29.30 7.47 9.99
CA SER A 44 28.50 6.45 10.64
C SER A 44 27.29 6.23 9.75
N THR A 45 27.32 5.21 8.92
CA THR A 45 26.12 4.61 8.34
C THR A 45 25.38 3.92 9.49
N GLU A 46 24.81 4.71 10.39
CA GLU A 46 23.68 4.21 11.15
C GLU A 46 22.60 3.94 10.11
N ASN A 47 22.30 2.67 9.91
CA ASN A 47 21.11 2.25 9.19
C ASN A 47 19.95 2.67 10.10
N VAL A 48 19.52 3.93 10.00
CA VAL A 48 18.38 4.43 10.76
C VAL A 48 17.17 3.71 10.19
N LEU A 49 16.80 2.60 10.83
CA LEU A 49 15.56 1.88 10.57
C LEU A 49 14.42 2.90 10.70
N GLY A 50 13.65 3.10 9.63
CA GLY A 50 12.50 3.98 9.67
C GLY A 50 11.42 3.46 10.63
N LYS A 51 10.52 4.37 11.01
CA LYS A 51 9.46 4.10 11.96
C LYS A 51 8.40 3.16 11.39
N SER A 52 7.64 2.55 12.28
CA SER A 52 6.45 1.77 11.94
C SER A 52 5.18 2.60 12.16
N LEU A 53 4.34 2.71 11.12
CA LEU A 53 2.99 3.26 11.24
C LEU A 53 2.00 2.16 11.64
N VAL A 54 1.52 2.21 12.88
CA VAL A 54 0.49 1.32 13.42
C VAL A 54 -0.89 1.92 13.17
N ILE A 55 -1.74 1.19 12.45
CA ILE A 55 -3.11 1.61 12.14
C ILE A 55 -4.08 0.66 12.85
N ALA A 56 -4.74 1.14 13.90
CA ALA A 56 -5.82 0.43 14.56
C ALA A 56 -7.18 0.73 13.92
N GLU A 57 -8.18 -0.10 14.19
CA GLU A 57 -9.56 0.20 13.77
C GLU A 57 -10.16 1.31 14.64
N LYS A 58 -10.03 1.20 15.97
CA LYS A 58 -10.71 2.06 16.94
C LYS A 58 -9.73 3.00 17.66
N PRO A 59 -10.13 4.24 17.98
CA PRO A 59 -9.28 5.18 18.73
C PRO A 59 -8.85 4.68 20.12
N SER A 60 -9.71 3.93 20.80
CA SER A 60 -9.41 3.32 22.10
C SER A 60 -8.25 2.33 22.01
N VAL A 61 -8.28 1.44 21.01
CA VAL A 61 -7.22 0.46 20.76
C VAL A 61 -5.89 1.17 20.44
N ALA A 62 -5.90 2.20 19.59
CA ALA A 62 -4.70 3.00 19.33
C ALA A 62 -4.13 3.65 20.60
N THR A 63 -5.00 4.10 21.52
CA THR A 63 -4.60 4.70 22.80
C THR A 63 -3.95 3.66 23.72
N ASP A 64 -4.52 2.46 23.82
CA ASP A 64 -3.95 1.39 24.65
C ASP A 64 -2.60 0.91 24.11
N ILE A 65 -2.47 0.75 22.79
CA ILE A 65 -1.19 0.44 22.13
C ILE A 65 -0.17 1.54 22.41
N ALA A 66 -0.54 2.81 22.23
CA ALA A 66 0.35 3.94 22.48
C ALA A 66 0.83 4.01 23.93
N ARG A 67 -0.04 3.70 24.90
CA ARG A 67 0.33 3.63 26.32
C ARG A 67 1.41 2.57 26.57
N VAL A 68 1.24 1.37 26.00
CA VAL A 68 2.18 0.25 26.19
C VAL A 68 3.52 0.53 25.51
N LEU A 69 3.49 1.12 24.32
CA LEU A 69 4.69 1.50 23.56
C LEU A 69 5.30 2.83 24.02
N LYS A 70 4.72 3.48 25.04
CA LYS A 70 5.17 4.77 25.57
C LYS A 70 5.25 5.85 24.47
N ALA A 71 4.31 5.83 23.53
CA ALA A 71 4.19 6.84 22.49
C ALA A 71 3.28 7.99 22.98
N PRO A 72 3.83 9.17 23.32
CA PRO A 72 3.02 10.29 23.79
C PRO A 72 2.06 10.79 22.71
N ARG A 73 0.91 11.30 23.18
CA ARG A 73 -0.01 12.04 22.31
C ARG A 73 0.43 13.50 22.25
N ASP A 74 0.66 13.99 21.05
CA ASP A 74 0.75 15.42 20.82
C ASP A 74 -0.68 15.98 20.67
N LYS A 75 -1.06 16.94 21.51
CA LYS A 75 -2.41 17.53 21.49
C LYS A 75 -2.73 18.26 20.18
N SER A 76 -1.71 18.65 19.42
CA SER A 76 -1.87 19.26 18.10
C SER A 76 -2.02 18.23 16.97
N LYS A 77 -1.86 16.92 17.26
CA LYS A 77 -1.82 15.85 16.27
C LYS A 77 -2.89 14.79 16.53
N ASP A 78 -3.44 14.25 15.45
CA ASP A 78 -4.44 13.18 15.47
C ASP A 78 -3.83 11.76 15.55
N PHE A 79 -2.64 11.65 16.15
CA PHE A 79 -1.87 10.41 16.26
C PHE A 79 -0.88 10.49 17.43
N PHE A 80 -0.33 9.34 17.83
CA PHE A 80 0.71 9.20 18.86
C PHE A 80 2.04 8.92 18.19
N GLU A 81 3.15 9.37 18.78
CA GLU A 81 4.46 9.20 18.18
C GLU A 81 5.56 9.09 19.23
N ASN A 82 6.46 8.12 19.06
CA ASN A 82 7.78 8.08 19.70
C ASN A 82 8.86 7.88 18.61
N ASP A 83 10.07 7.48 19.00
CA ASP A 83 11.19 7.31 18.08
C ASP A 83 10.99 6.17 17.09
N ASP A 84 10.24 5.11 17.45
CA ASP A 84 10.08 3.89 16.65
C ASP A 84 8.71 3.77 15.96
N TYR A 85 7.67 4.40 16.52
CA TYR A 85 6.28 4.18 16.15
C TYR A 85 5.52 5.48 15.94
N VAL A 86 4.68 5.46 14.91
CA VAL A 86 3.57 6.39 14.71
C VAL A 86 2.28 5.58 14.83
N ILE A 87 1.34 5.99 15.67
CA ILE A 87 0.15 5.18 15.96
C ILE A 87 -1.11 6.02 15.71
N SER A 88 -2.02 5.51 14.89
CA SER A 88 -3.29 6.17 14.58
C SER A 88 -4.42 5.15 14.41
N SER A 89 -5.62 5.63 14.07
CA SER A 89 -6.78 4.77 13.86
C SER A 89 -7.62 5.17 12.65
N ALA A 90 -8.32 4.18 12.08
CA ALA A 90 -9.22 4.34 10.94
C ALA A 90 -10.62 4.83 11.33
N VAL A 91 -11.11 4.49 12.52
CA VAL A 91 -12.51 4.76 12.95
C VAL A 91 -13.52 4.04 12.06
N GLY A 92 -13.31 2.73 11.87
CA GLY A 92 -14.12 1.88 11.00
C GLY A 92 -13.74 1.99 9.52
N HIS A 93 -14.71 1.70 8.64
CA HIS A 93 -14.53 1.77 7.18
C HIS A 93 -14.40 3.23 6.71
N LEU A 94 -13.32 3.53 5.99
CA LEU A 94 -13.04 4.83 5.37
C LEU A 94 -13.31 4.88 3.87
N LEU A 95 -13.37 3.70 3.27
CA LEU A 95 -13.47 3.46 1.84
C LEU A 95 -14.56 2.42 1.62
N THR A 96 -15.21 2.51 0.46
CA THR A 96 -16.15 1.51 -0.02
C THR A 96 -15.75 1.06 -1.41
N ILE A 97 -16.12 -0.17 -1.77
CA ILE A 97 -16.03 -0.63 -3.14
C ILE A 97 -17.08 0.08 -4.00
N ILE A 98 -16.69 0.41 -5.22
CA ILE A 98 -17.55 0.98 -6.26
C ILE A 98 -17.31 0.25 -7.58
N VAL A 99 -18.30 0.30 -8.47
CA VAL A 99 -18.09 -0.10 -9.87
C VAL A 99 -17.31 1.01 -10.56
N PRO A 100 -16.28 0.68 -11.36
CA PRO A 100 -15.57 1.67 -12.16
C PRO A 100 -16.56 2.48 -13.02
N PRO A 101 -16.44 3.82 -13.08
CA PRO A 101 -17.43 4.68 -13.76
C PRO A 101 -17.71 4.28 -15.22
N GLU A 102 -16.73 3.72 -15.92
CA GLU A 102 -16.86 3.23 -17.29
C GLU A 102 -17.66 1.94 -17.42
N GLN A 103 -17.82 1.18 -16.33
CA GLN A 103 -18.63 -0.04 -16.25
C GLN A 103 -20.00 0.22 -15.60
N GLU A 104 -20.23 1.43 -15.10
CA GLU A 104 -21.47 1.80 -14.45
C GLU A 104 -22.62 1.86 -15.46
N ILE A 105 -23.68 1.09 -15.19
CA ILE A 105 -24.90 1.14 -16.00
C ILE A 105 -25.60 2.48 -15.72
N LYS A 106 -25.61 3.36 -16.74
CA LYS A 106 -26.23 4.70 -16.67
C LYS A 106 -27.65 4.64 -16.08
N ARG A 107 -27.95 5.63 -15.25
CA ARG A 107 -29.26 5.81 -14.58
C ARG A 107 -30.43 5.66 -15.57
N GLY A 108 -31.40 4.82 -15.22
CA GLY A 108 -32.61 4.52 -16.00
C GLY A 108 -33.42 3.38 -15.36
N LYS A 109 -34.51 2.94 -16.00
CA LYS A 109 -35.25 1.74 -15.54
C LYS A 109 -34.32 0.51 -15.61
N TRP A 110 -34.26 -0.23 -14.50
CA TRP A 110 -33.60 -1.53 -14.44
C TRP A 110 -34.48 -2.55 -15.15
N THR A 111 -33.87 -3.30 -16.06
CA THR A 111 -34.52 -4.31 -16.89
C THR A 111 -33.69 -5.59 -16.85
N PHE A 112 -34.34 -6.74 -17.01
CA PHE A 112 -33.69 -8.04 -16.85
C PHE A 112 -32.53 -8.28 -17.84
N ASP A 113 -32.55 -7.66 -19.02
CA ASP A 113 -31.46 -7.71 -20.03
C ASP A 113 -30.15 -7.08 -19.52
N LYS A 114 -30.20 -6.26 -18.47
CA LYS A 114 -29.04 -5.62 -17.85
C LYS A 114 -28.52 -6.38 -16.62
N LEU A 115 -29.09 -7.55 -16.32
CA LEU A 115 -28.76 -8.37 -15.15
C LEU A 115 -28.25 -9.77 -15.58
N PRO A 116 -27.30 -10.35 -14.81
CA PRO A 116 -26.60 -9.74 -13.69
C PRO A 116 -25.56 -8.71 -14.15
N HIS A 117 -25.46 -7.61 -13.41
CA HIS A 117 -24.37 -6.68 -13.53
C HIS A 117 -23.15 -7.18 -12.75
N ILE A 118 -22.12 -7.56 -13.48
CA ILE A 118 -20.86 -8.10 -12.94
C ILE A 118 -19.72 -7.24 -13.49
N PRO A 119 -19.12 -6.34 -12.69
CA PRO A 119 -17.96 -5.57 -13.14
C PRO A 119 -16.73 -6.47 -13.24
N THR A 120 -15.75 -6.05 -14.03
CA THR A 120 -14.47 -6.79 -14.16
C THR A 120 -13.58 -6.67 -12.93
N HIS A 121 -13.74 -5.57 -12.19
CA HIS A 121 -13.05 -5.27 -10.94
C HIS A 121 -13.86 -4.23 -10.16
N PHE A 122 -13.53 -4.05 -8.89
CA PHE A 122 -14.05 -2.96 -8.07
C PHE A 122 -12.97 -1.92 -7.82
N ASP A 123 -13.38 -0.66 -7.84
CA ASP A 123 -12.57 0.47 -7.39
C ASP A 123 -12.88 0.83 -5.93
N LEU A 124 -12.06 1.68 -5.32
CA LEU A 124 -12.27 2.18 -3.97
C LEU A 124 -12.56 3.69 -3.97
N GLU A 125 -13.63 4.08 -3.30
CA GLU A 125 -14.02 5.48 -3.13
C GLU A 125 -14.07 5.88 -1.64
N PRO A 126 -13.60 7.09 -1.27
CA PRO A 126 -13.75 7.60 0.10
C PRO A 126 -15.21 7.74 0.49
N ILE A 127 -15.55 7.27 1.70
CA ILE A 127 -16.86 7.55 2.28
C ILE A 127 -16.86 9.02 2.75
N ALA A 128 -17.76 9.85 2.21
CA ALA A 128 -17.76 11.31 2.42
C ALA A 128 -17.61 11.75 3.88
N LYS A 129 -18.38 11.14 4.81
CA LYS A 129 -18.32 11.46 6.26
C LYS A 129 -16.98 11.16 6.92
N SER A 130 -16.14 10.32 6.29
CA SER A 130 -14.89 9.80 6.85
C SER A 130 -13.64 10.34 6.14
N GLU A 131 -13.81 11.17 5.13
CA GLU A 131 -12.72 11.62 4.26
C GLU A 131 -11.64 12.39 5.02
N ALA A 132 -12.02 13.21 6.01
CA ALA A 132 -11.07 13.90 6.88
C ALA A 132 -10.14 12.91 7.61
N ARG A 133 -10.68 11.79 8.09
CA ARG A 133 -9.91 10.74 8.78
C ARG A 133 -9.00 9.97 7.82
N LEU A 134 -9.48 9.69 6.61
CA LEU A 134 -8.67 9.10 5.53
C LEU A 134 -7.49 10.01 5.18
N ARG A 135 -7.71 11.32 5.01
CA ARG A 135 -6.63 12.29 4.71
C ARG A 135 -5.52 12.28 5.76
N VAL A 136 -5.85 12.14 7.03
CA VAL A 136 -4.84 12.02 8.09
C VAL A 136 -4.02 10.75 7.90
N LEU A 137 -4.64 9.58 7.68
CA LEU A 137 -3.89 8.34 7.48
C LEU A 137 -3.03 8.38 6.22
N LEU A 138 -3.54 8.91 5.11
CA LEU A 138 -2.76 9.08 3.88
C LEU A 138 -1.54 9.99 4.10
N ARG A 139 -1.69 11.06 4.88
CA ARG A 139 -0.55 11.93 5.24
C ARG A 139 0.51 11.16 6.03
N LEU A 140 0.10 10.31 6.98
CA LEU A 140 1.03 9.50 7.77
C LEU A 140 1.69 8.41 6.93
N ILE A 141 0.94 7.70 6.10
CA ILE A 141 1.44 6.65 5.20
C ILE A 141 2.49 7.22 4.25
N LYS A 142 2.34 8.49 3.81
CA LYS A 142 3.28 9.15 2.89
C LYS A 142 4.58 9.68 3.52
N ARG A 143 4.72 9.64 4.84
CA ARG A 143 5.92 10.16 5.52
C ARG A 143 7.17 9.41 5.06
N ASP A 144 8.27 10.12 4.87
CA ASP A 144 9.53 9.54 4.39
C ASP A 144 10.28 8.75 5.47
N ASP A 145 9.96 8.96 6.75
CA ASP A 145 10.52 8.23 7.89
C ASP A 145 9.69 7.01 8.30
N ILE A 146 8.79 6.52 7.45
CA ILE A 146 7.93 5.35 7.70
C ILE A 146 8.27 4.25 6.71
N ASP A 147 8.79 3.12 7.20
CA ASP A 147 9.22 1.99 6.37
C ASP A 147 8.31 0.75 6.51
N CYS A 148 7.53 0.69 7.60
CA CYS A 148 6.62 -0.42 7.88
C CYS A 148 5.22 0.09 8.21
N LEU A 149 4.21 -0.58 7.68
CA LEU A 149 2.79 -0.35 7.94
C LEU A 149 2.25 -1.55 8.72
N VAL A 150 1.89 -1.34 9.99
CA VAL A 150 1.39 -2.39 10.88
C VAL A 150 -0.13 -2.32 10.96
N ASN A 151 -0.78 -3.37 10.46
CA ASN A 151 -2.22 -3.56 10.63
C ASN A 151 -2.53 -4.01 12.06
N ALA A 152 -3.12 -3.12 12.85
CA ALA A 152 -3.60 -3.35 14.21
C ALA A 152 -5.13 -3.27 14.33
N CYS A 153 -5.86 -3.43 13.22
CA CYS A 153 -7.31 -3.57 13.24
C CYS A 153 -7.73 -4.89 13.90
N ASP A 154 -9.01 -5.03 14.24
CA ASP A 154 -9.51 -6.20 14.98
C ASP A 154 -9.11 -7.53 14.28
N ALA A 155 -8.81 -8.56 15.08
CA ALA A 155 -8.30 -9.85 14.59
C ALA A 155 -9.38 -10.67 13.87
N GLY A 156 -9.66 -10.32 12.62
CA GLY A 156 -10.66 -10.96 11.78
C GLY A 156 -10.72 -10.38 10.37
N ARG A 157 -11.69 -10.86 9.59
CA ARG A 157 -11.86 -10.46 8.17
C ARG A 157 -12.14 -8.97 8.02
N GLU A 158 -13.05 -8.41 8.82
CA GLU A 158 -13.40 -6.99 8.73
C GLU A 158 -12.20 -6.08 9.01
N GLY A 159 -11.44 -6.37 10.08
CA GLY A 159 -10.25 -5.60 10.40
C GLY A 159 -9.16 -5.71 9.33
N GLU A 160 -8.99 -6.90 8.74
CA GLU A 160 -8.10 -7.07 7.58
C GLU A 160 -8.58 -6.21 6.39
N LEU A 161 -9.87 -6.25 6.06
CA LEU A 161 -10.45 -5.51 4.93
C LEU A 161 -10.27 -3.99 5.06
N ILE A 162 -10.56 -3.43 6.24
CA ILE A 162 -10.43 -1.99 6.52
C ILE A 162 -9.01 -1.51 6.21
N PHE A 163 -8.01 -2.21 6.76
CA PHE A 163 -6.62 -1.87 6.53
C PHE A 163 -6.24 -2.03 5.05
N ARG A 164 -6.63 -3.14 4.42
CA ARG A 164 -6.32 -3.43 3.01
C ARG A 164 -6.85 -2.35 2.08
N TYR A 165 -8.09 -1.90 2.27
CA TYR A 165 -8.65 -0.83 1.45
C TYR A 165 -7.86 0.48 1.62
N ILE A 166 -7.49 0.85 2.85
CA ILE A 166 -6.68 2.05 3.10
C ILE A 166 -5.34 1.98 2.36
N ILE A 167 -4.65 0.83 2.43
CA ILE A 167 -3.35 0.64 1.77
C ILE A 167 -3.48 0.59 0.25
N GLN A 168 -4.46 -0.15 -0.29
CA GLN A 168 -4.73 -0.20 -1.73
C GLN A 168 -5.01 1.20 -2.29
N TYR A 169 -5.87 1.97 -1.61
CA TYR A 169 -6.15 3.36 -2.00
C TYR A 169 -4.91 4.26 -1.89
N ALA A 170 -4.10 4.10 -0.85
CA ALA A 170 -2.85 4.86 -0.69
C ALA A 170 -1.85 4.55 -1.81
N ILE A 171 -1.70 3.28 -2.19
CA ILE A 171 -0.83 2.83 -3.28
C ILE A 171 -1.32 3.41 -4.61
N ALA A 172 -2.62 3.30 -4.90
CA ALA A 172 -3.22 3.81 -6.13
C ALA A 172 -3.02 5.33 -6.28
N LYS A 173 -3.21 6.11 -5.20
CA LYS A 173 -3.08 7.58 -5.24
C LYS A 173 -1.64 8.07 -5.12
N HIS A 174 -0.77 7.32 -4.46
CA HIS A 174 0.57 7.76 -4.07
C HIS A 174 1.63 6.65 -4.22
N PRO A 175 1.80 6.06 -5.41
CA PRO A 175 2.65 4.87 -5.60
C PRO A 175 4.11 5.14 -5.23
N LYS A 176 4.66 6.30 -5.60
CA LYS A 176 6.06 6.66 -5.28
C LYS A 176 6.33 6.80 -3.77
N LYS A 177 5.32 7.22 -3.00
CA LYS A 177 5.44 7.43 -1.54
C LYS A 177 5.05 6.20 -0.72
N THR A 178 4.59 5.14 -1.38
CA THR A 178 4.20 3.86 -0.75
C THR A 178 5.09 2.71 -1.19
N ALA A 179 5.80 2.87 -2.31
CA ALA A 179 6.80 1.91 -2.79
C ALA A 179 7.85 1.61 -1.72
N GLY A 180 8.15 0.32 -1.55
CA GLY A 180 9.17 -0.17 -0.60
C GLY A 180 8.68 -0.29 0.85
N LYS A 181 7.49 0.23 1.19
CA LYS A 181 6.95 0.09 2.54
C LYS A 181 6.46 -1.33 2.78
N SER A 182 7.00 -1.97 3.81
CA SER A 182 6.59 -3.30 4.22
C SER A 182 5.24 -3.27 4.94
N VAL A 183 4.51 -4.38 4.89
CA VAL A 183 3.25 -4.57 5.63
C VAL A 183 3.45 -5.69 6.64
N SER A 184 2.94 -5.50 7.85
CA SER A 184 2.95 -6.50 8.91
C SER A 184 1.61 -6.48 9.66
N ARG A 185 1.28 -7.58 10.32
CA ARG A 185 0.02 -7.73 11.05
C ARG A 185 0.26 -7.94 12.53
N LEU A 186 -0.31 -7.05 13.34
CA LEU A 186 -0.44 -7.22 14.77
C LEU A 186 -1.73 -8.00 15.05
N TRP A 187 -1.60 -9.20 15.60
CA TRP A 187 -2.73 -10.09 15.90
C TRP A 187 -3.01 -10.15 17.40
N LEU A 188 -3.99 -9.37 17.87
CA LEU A 188 -4.34 -9.29 19.29
C LEU A 188 -5.70 -9.94 19.57
N GLN A 189 -5.73 -10.82 20.57
CA GLN A 189 -6.95 -11.38 21.15
C GLN A 189 -7.28 -10.77 22.53
N SER A 190 -6.38 -9.94 23.06
CA SER A 190 -6.49 -9.26 24.34
C SER A 190 -5.76 -7.92 24.28
N MET A 191 -6.25 -6.94 25.05
CA MET A 191 -5.68 -5.59 25.15
C MET A 191 -4.82 -5.42 26.41
N THR A 192 -4.44 -6.50 27.09
CA THR A 192 -3.53 -6.40 28.23
C THR A 192 -2.13 -5.93 27.77
N PRO A 193 -1.38 -5.21 28.62
CA PRO A 193 -0.04 -4.75 28.27
C PRO A 193 0.91 -5.86 27.80
N ASP A 194 0.83 -7.05 28.41
CA ASP A 194 1.66 -8.20 28.03
C ASP A 194 1.27 -8.80 26.68
N ALA A 195 -0.04 -8.87 26.38
CA ALA A 195 -0.52 -9.33 25.08
C ALA A 195 -0.07 -8.38 23.96
N ILE A 196 -0.14 -7.07 24.20
CA ILE A 196 0.34 -6.06 23.24
C ILE A 196 1.84 -6.20 23.01
N ARG A 197 2.67 -6.25 24.07
CA ARG A 197 4.12 -6.44 23.95
C ARG A 197 4.48 -7.72 23.19
N THR A 198 3.84 -8.83 23.54
CA THR A 198 4.06 -10.12 22.89
C THR A 198 3.63 -10.09 21.42
N GLY A 199 2.52 -9.41 21.11
CA GLY A 199 2.05 -9.24 19.74
C GLY A 199 3.03 -8.47 18.86
N PHE A 200 3.63 -7.39 19.38
CA PHE A 200 4.66 -6.64 18.66
C PHE A 200 5.96 -7.44 18.46
N ALA A 201 6.30 -8.33 19.39
CA ALA A 201 7.43 -9.24 19.22
C ALA A 201 7.17 -10.34 18.16
N ASN A 202 5.91 -10.60 17.83
CA ASN A 202 5.48 -11.70 16.95
C ASN A 202 4.54 -11.20 15.83
N LEU A 203 4.93 -10.12 15.14
CA LEU A 203 4.18 -9.63 13.99
C LEU A 203 4.13 -10.68 12.88
N ARG A 204 2.96 -10.89 12.29
CA ARG A 204 2.80 -11.79 11.14
C ARG A 204 3.15 -11.05 9.86
N SER A 205 3.71 -11.78 8.89
CA SER A 205 4.08 -11.21 7.60
C SER A 205 2.85 -10.88 6.75
N ASP A 206 3.03 -10.05 5.72
CA ASP A 206 1.98 -9.80 4.74
C ASP A 206 1.53 -11.08 4.02
N ASP A 207 2.49 -11.97 3.72
CA ASP A 207 2.27 -13.22 3.03
C ASP A 207 1.37 -14.18 3.82
N ASP A 208 1.59 -14.28 5.14
CA ASP A 208 0.75 -15.09 6.04
C ASP A 208 -0.70 -14.62 6.06
N MET A 209 -0.93 -13.33 5.78
CA MET A 209 -2.25 -12.71 5.84
C MET A 209 -3.01 -12.72 4.50
N LYS A 210 -2.35 -13.09 3.39
CA LYS A 210 -2.99 -13.15 2.06
C LYS A 210 -4.27 -14.00 2.02
N PRO A 211 -4.35 -15.19 2.63
CA PRO A 211 -5.60 -15.97 2.64
C PRO A 211 -6.75 -15.24 3.34
N LEU A 212 -6.47 -14.55 4.46
CA LEU A 212 -7.48 -13.77 5.18
C LEU A 212 -7.92 -12.54 4.39
N ALA A 213 -6.97 -11.83 3.78
CA ALA A 213 -7.24 -10.68 2.93
C ALA A 213 -8.13 -11.06 1.74
N ASN A 214 -7.79 -12.14 1.03
CA ASN A 214 -8.59 -12.66 -0.08
C ASN A 214 -10.00 -13.04 0.39
N ALA A 215 -10.12 -13.76 1.51
CA ALA A 215 -11.42 -14.15 2.04
C ALA A 215 -12.29 -12.95 2.46
N ALA A 216 -11.67 -11.86 2.93
CA ALA A 216 -12.36 -10.64 3.28
C ALA A 216 -12.84 -9.87 2.04
N SER A 217 -11.97 -9.71 1.03
CA SER A 217 -12.31 -9.07 -0.25
C SER A 217 -13.41 -9.84 -0.99
N CYS A 218 -13.27 -11.18 -1.13
CA CYS A 218 -14.28 -12.01 -1.78
C CYS A 218 -15.64 -11.88 -1.10
N ARG A 219 -15.69 -11.79 0.24
CA ARG A 219 -16.95 -11.57 0.95
C ARG A 219 -17.54 -10.20 0.60
N SER A 220 -16.75 -9.14 0.68
CA SER A 220 -17.21 -7.77 0.39
C SER A 220 -17.78 -7.66 -1.03
N GLU A 221 -17.09 -8.24 -2.00
CA GLU A 221 -17.50 -8.22 -3.41
C GLU A 221 -18.73 -9.11 -3.65
N ALA A 222 -18.81 -10.28 -3.03
CA ALA A 222 -19.97 -11.16 -3.13
C ALA A 222 -21.23 -10.50 -2.52
N ASP A 223 -21.10 -9.87 -1.35
CA ASP A 223 -22.21 -9.15 -0.70
C ASP A 223 -22.72 -8.02 -1.61
N TRP A 224 -21.81 -7.30 -2.29
CA TRP A 224 -22.19 -6.29 -3.28
C TRP A 224 -22.87 -6.90 -4.51
N LEU A 225 -22.29 -7.94 -5.10
CA LEU A 225 -22.80 -8.60 -6.30
C LEU A 225 -24.20 -9.16 -6.08
N VAL A 226 -24.40 -9.92 -5.00
CA VAL A 226 -25.68 -10.52 -4.67
C VAL A 226 -26.69 -9.44 -4.27
N GLY A 227 -26.27 -8.48 -3.43
CA GLY A 227 -27.16 -7.41 -2.96
C GLY A 227 -27.69 -6.55 -4.09
N ILE A 228 -26.80 -5.98 -4.90
CA ILE A 228 -27.18 -5.07 -5.99
C ILE A 228 -27.98 -5.79 -7.07
N ASN A 229 -27.56 -6.98 -7.50
CA ASN A 229 -28.30 -7.73 -8.51
C ASN A 229 -29.66 -8.19 -8.00
N GLY A 230 -29.76 -8.66 -6.75
CA GLY A 230 -31.02 -9.05 -6.14
C GLY A 230 -31.99 -7.87 -6.02
N THR A 231 -31.56 -6.73 -5.47
CA THR A 231 -32.40 -5.53 -5.35
C THR A 231 -32.85 -5.01 -6.72
N ARG A 232 -31.96 -5.00 -7.72
CA ARG A 232 -32.29 -4.55 -9.08
C ARG A 232 -33.24 -5.51 -9.79
N ALA A 233 -33.08 -6.82 -9.62
CA ALA A 233 -34.01 -7.81 -10.18
C ALA A 233 -35.42 -7.64 -9.62
N MET A 234 -35.56 -7.44 -8.31
CA MET A 234 -36.86 -7.19 -7.68
C MET A 234 -37.48 -5.86 -8.11
N THR A 235 -36.66 -4.84 -8.35
CA THR A 235 -37.12 -3.55 -8.88
C THR A 235 -37.61 -3.70 -10.33
N ALA A 236 -36.86 -4.42 -11.17
CA ALA A 236 -37.22 -4.70 -12.56
C ALA A 236 -38.49 -5.54 -12.70
N PHE A 237 -38.70 -6.52 -11.81
CA PHE A 237 -39.92 -7.34 -11.77
C PHE A 237 -41.19 -6.53 -11.48
N ASN A 238 -41.07 -5.49 -10.64
CA ASN A 238 -42.20 -4.66 -10.19
C ASN A 238 -42.43 -3.39 -11.06
N SER A 239 -41.67 -3.19 -12.15
CA SER A 239 -41.63 -1.95 -12.96
C SER A 239 -42.22 -2.09 -14.36
#